data_AF-A0A554VUG6-F1
#
_entry.id   AF-A0A554VUG6-F1
#
_cell.length_a   1.000
_cell.length_b   1.000
_cell.length_c   1.000
_cell.angle_alpha   90.00
_cell.angle_beta   90.00
_cell.angle_gamma   90.00
#
_symmetry.space_group_name_H-M   'P 1'
#
loop_
_entity.id
_entity.type
_entity.pdbx_description
1 polymer ?
#
loop_
_entity_poly.entity_id
_entity_poly.type
_entity_poly.pdbx_seq_one_letter_code
_entity_poly.pdbx_strand_id
1 'polypeptide(L)' 'MLAFFSYTTGRVRRGEKGATAVEYGIMVALIAVVIIVAVTTLGGNLSSTFDSVACSVKGGTMAVAAGAPAGTAATCSK' A
#
# COMPACT_ATOMS: atom_id res chain seq x y z
N MET A 1 -13.91 41.86 -16.35
CA MET A 1 -12.79 40.97 -15.95
C MET A 1 -12.69 40.77 -14.43
N LEU A 2 -13.02 41.75 -13.58
CA LEU A 2 -13.00 41.58 -12.11
C LEU A 2 -14.12 40.69 -11.52
N ALA A 3 -15.23 40.48 -12.22
CA ALA A 3 -16.34 39.65 -11.72
C ALA A 3 -16.01 38.14 -11.68
N PHE A 4 -15.08 37.68 -12.54
CA PHE A 4 -14.68 36.27 -12.59
C PHE A 4 -13.77 35.90 -11.42
N PHE A 5 -12.91 36.83 -11.00
CA PHE A 5 -12.00 36.64 -9.87
C PHE A 5 -12.76 36.57 -8.55
N SER A 6 -13.76 37.45 -8.35
CA SER A 6 -14.57 37.51 -7.13
C SER A 6 -15.44 36.27 -6.87
N TYR A 7 -15.87 35.54 -7.92
CA TYR A 7 -16.65 34.29 -7.77
C TYR A 7 -15.83 33.14 -7.16
N THR A 8 -14.52 33.09 -7.44
CA THR A 8 -13.62 32.06 -6.89
C THR A 8 -13.25 32.34 -5.43
N THR A 9 -12.99 33.59 -5.07
CA THR A 9 -12.67 34.01 -3.70
C THR A 9 -13.86 33.99 -2.74
N GLY A 10 -15.11 33.99 -3.25
CA GLY A 10 -16.32 33.82 -2.43
C GLY A 10 -16.49 32.40 -1.85
N ARG A 11 -15.89 31.38 -2.47
CA ARG A 11 -15.96 29.98 -1.99
C ARG A 11 -14.91 29.64 -0.94
N VAL A 12 -13.77 30.33 -0.94
CA VAL A 12 -12.68 30.13 0.04
C VAL A 12 -13.01 30.75 1.41
N ARG A 13 -13.93 31.73 1.46
CA ARG A 13 -14.35 32.40 2.71
C ARG A 13 -15.49 31.70 3.48
N ARG A 14 -15.99 30.55 3.02
CA ARG A 14 -16.96 29.71 3.77
C ARG A 14 -16.20 28.56 4.47
N GLY A 15 -15.31 28.92 5.38
CA GLY A 15 -14.22 28.09 5.93
C GLY A 15 -14.57 26.94 6.89
N GLU A 16 -15.84 26.52 6.99
CA GLU A 16 -16.24 25.45 7.91
C GLU A 16 -16.23 24.05 7.23
N LYS A 17 -16.43 24.00 5.90
CA LYS A 17 -16.40 22.74 5.14
C LYS A 17 -14.99 22.26 4.77
N GLY A 18 -13.99 23.15 4.81
CA GLY A 18 -12.59 22.80 4.54
C GLY A 18 -11.87 22.23 5.75
N ALA A 19 -12.16 22.75 6.95
CA ALA A 19 -11.58 22.26 8.20
C ALA A 19 -11.99 20.80 8.49
N THR A 20 -13.26 20.47 8.26
CA THR A 20 -13.80 19.11 8.39
C THR A 20 -13.22 18.12 7.38
N ALA A 21 -12.76 18.56 6.21
CA ALA A 21 -12.12 17.67 5.23
C ALA A 21 -10.75 17.15 5.72
N VAL A 22 -10.04 17.92 6.54
CA VAL A 22 -8.70 17.56 7.04
C VAL A 22 -8.78 16.56 8.20
N GLU A 23 -9.79 16.65 9.05
CA GLU A 23 -9.99 15.73 10.18
C GLU A 23 -10.28 14.30 9.71
N TYR A 24 -11.24 14.15 8.79
CA TYR A 24 -11.50 12.85 8.17
C TYR A 24 -10.33 12.41 7.28
N GLY A 25 -9.60 13.36 6.68
CA GLY A 25 -8.39 13.10 5.90
C GLY A 25 -7.30 12.42 6.71
N ILE A 26 -7.04 12.86 7.95
CA ILE A 26 -6.05 12.22 8.83
C ILE A 26 -6.49 10.82 9.27
N MET A 27 -7.77 10.60 9.57
CA MET A 27 -8.26 9.26 9.95
C MET A 27 -8.09 8.26 8.81
N VAL A 28 -8.39 8.69 7.58
CA VAL A 28 -8.19 7.86 6.38
C VAL A 28 -6.71 7.66 6.10
N ALA A 29 -5.85 8.66 6.32
CA ALA A 29 -4.41 8.55 6.13
C ALA A 29 -3.78 7.48 7.06
N LEU A 30 -4.23 7.38 8.32
CA LEU A 30 -3.77 6.33 9.24
C LEU A 30 -4.15 4.93 8.76
N ILE A 31 -5.38 4.76 8.28
CA ILE A 31 -5.86 3.48 7.72
C ILE A 31 -5.04 3.13 6.47
N ALA A 32 -4.75 4.10 5.60
CA ALA A 32 -3.95 3.89 4.40
C ALA A 32 -2.54 3.37 4.72
N VAL A 33 -1.87 3.91 5.73
CA VAL A 33 -0.55 3.42 6.16
C VAL A 33 -0.61 1.97 6.62
N VAL A 34 -1.62 1.62 7.43
CA VAL A 34 -1.81 0.22 7.90
C VAL A 34 -2.04 -0.73 6.73
N ILE A 35 -2.86 -0.33 5.75
CA ILE A 35 -3.13 -1.13 4.54
C ILE A 35 -1.85 -1.34 3.74
N ILE A 36 -1.01 -0.32 3.55
CA ILE A 36 0.26 -0.45 2.82
C ILE A 36 1.17 -1.48 3.49
N VAL A 37 1.29 -1.45 4.81
CA VAL A 37 2.10 -2.43 5.56
C VAL A 37 1.50 -3.84 5.43
N ALA A 38 0.19 -3.99 5.52
CA ALA A 38 -0.47 -5.28 5.35
C ALA A 38 -0.31 -5.85 3.93
N VAL A 39 -0.44 -5.01 2.90
CA VAL A 39 -0.32 -5.45 1.50
C VAL A 39 1.12 -5.77 1.14
N THR A 40 2.11 -5.04 1.65
CA THR A 40 3.54 -5.33 1.40
C THR A 40 3.96 -6.67 1.99
N THR A 41 3.55 -6.93 3.24
CA THR A 41 3.79 -8.22 3.91
C THR A 41 3.06 -9.37 3.23
N LEU A 42 1.79 -9.18 2.86
CA LEU A 42 1.00 -10.18 2.12
C LEU A 42 1.61 -10.46 0.74
N GLY A 43 2.02 -9.43 0.00
CA GLY A 43 2.66 -9.56 -1.31
C GLY A 43 3.94 -10.37 -1.26
N GLY A 44 4.78 -10.15 -0.23
CA GLY A 44 5.99 -10.95 -0.01
C GLY A 44 5.69 -12.43 0.25
N ASN A 45 4.68 -12.73 1.07
CA ASN A 45 4.24 -14.10 1.35
C ASN A 45 3.64 -14.80 0.12
N LEU A 46 2.85 -14.07 -0.68
CA LEU A 46 2.29 -14.59 -1.92
C LEU A 46 3.39 -14.93 -2.93
N SER A 47 4.39 -14.06 -3.10
CA SER A 47 5.54 -14.34 -3.97
C SER A 47 6.26 -15.63 -3.54
N SER A 48 6.57 -15.76 -2.25
CA SER A 48 7.21 -16.96 -1.70
C SER A 48 6.39 -18.23 -1.93
N THR A 49 5.06 -18.13 -1.85
CA THR A 49 4.15 -19.27 -2.09
C THR A 49 4.17 -19.67 -3.56
N PHE A 50 4.08 -18.71 -4.48
CA PHE A 50 4.16 -18.98 -5.92
C PHE A 50 5.53 -19.54 -6.33
N ASP A 51 6.62 -19.06 -5.74
CA ASP A 51 7.97 -19.60 -5.96
C ASP A 51 8.08 -21.05 -5.47
N SER A 52 7.44 -21.38 -4.34
CA SER A 52 7.38 -22.74 -3.79
C SER A 52 6.60 -23.70 -4.68
N VAL A 53 5.45 -23.26 -5.20
CA VAL A 53 4.68 -24.04 -6.15
C VAL A 53 5.46 -24.23 -7.45
N ALA A 54 6.09 -23.17 -7.98
CA ALA A 54 6.91 -23.25 -9.20
C ALA A 54 8.10 -24.21 -9.03
N CYS A 55 8.71 -24.25 -7.85
CA CYS A 55 9.79 -25.18 -7.53
C CYS A 55 9.31 -26.63 -7.44
N SER A 56 8.18 -26.85 -6.76
CA SER A 56 7.57 -28.17 -6.63
C SER A 56 7.18 -28.74 -7.99
N VAL A 57 6.65 -27.90 -8.89
CA VAL A 57 6.34 -28.29 -10.28
C VAL A 57 7.60 -28.60 -11.10
N LYS A 58 8.73 -27.96 -10.82
CA LYS A 58 10.03 -28.26 -11.43
C LYS A 58 10.75 -29.48 -10.82
N GLY A 59 10.20 -30.07 -9.74
CA GLY A 59 10.79 -31.20 -9.03
C GLY A 59 12.03 -30.86 -8.19
N GLY A 60 12.19 -29.59 -7.78
CA GLY A 60 13.29 -29.13 -6.93
C GLY A 60 12.92 -29.07 -5.45
N THR A 61 13.92 -28.89 -4.58
CA THR A 61 13.72 -28.68 -3.14
C THR A 61 13.89 -27.19 -2.79
N MET A 62 12.96 -26.67 -1.99
CA MET A 62 12.98 -25.28 -1.53
C MET A 62 13.82 -25.17 -0.25
N ALA A 63 14.95 -24.45 -0.33
CA ALA A 63 15.69 -24.02 0.85
C ALA A 63 15.25 -22.59 1.21
N VAL A 64 14.49 -22.44 2.29
CA VAL A 64 14.20 -21.13 2.89
C VAL A 64 15.21 -20.89 4.00
N ALA A 65 15.96 -19.79 3.91
CA ALA A 65 16.77 -19.33 5.03
C ALA A 65 15.83 -18.89 6.18
N ALA A 66 15.90 -19.58 7.32
CA ALA A 66 15.12 -19.25 8.49
C ALA A 66 15.45 -17.82 8.96
N GLY A 67 14.46 -16.92 8.90
CA GLY A 67 14.59 -15.50 9.31
C GLY A 67 14.59 -14.46 8.19
N ALA A 68 14.31 -14.84 6.94
CA ALA A 68 14.24 -13.89 5.83
C ALA A 68 13.01 -12.95 5.94
N PRO A 69 13.14 -11.63 5.67
CA PRO A 69 12.00 -10.72 5.65
C PRO A 69 10.98 -11.14 4.57
N ALA A 70 9.70 -10.84 4.79
CA ALA A 70 8.62 -11.18 3.86
C ALA A 70 8.95 -10.69 2.44
N GLY A 71 9.07 -11.62 1.49
CA GLY A 71 9.39 -11.34 0.07
C GLY A 71 10.84 -11.59 -0.36
N THR A 72 11.69 -12.19 0.48
CA THR A 72 13.05 -12.58 0.04
C THR A 72 12.97 -13.82 -0.86
N ALA A 73 13.58 -13.78 -2.04
CA ALA A 73 13.52 -14.83 -3.05
C ALA A 73 13.99 -16.19 -2.50
N ALA A 74 13.07 -17.15 -2.39
CA ALA A 74 13.40 -18.54 -2.12
C ALA A 74 14.01 -19.14 -3.40
N THR A 75 15.30 -19.49 -3.36
CA THR A 75 15.95 -20.13 -4.51
C THR A 75 15.59 -21.61 -4.56
N CYS A 76 14.88 -22.01 -5.61
CA CYS A 76 14.68 -23.41 -5.96
C CYS A 76 15.99 -23.99 -6.48
N SER A 77 16.65 -24.84 -5.69
CA SER A 77 17.73 -25.68 -6.21
C SER A 77 17.16 -27.04 -6.60
N LYS A 78 17.67 -27.60 -7.69
CA LYS A 78 17.53 -29.05 -7.91
C LYS A 78 18.14 -29.79 -6.73
#